data_AF-A0A226E9C5-F1
#
_entry.id   AF-A0A226E9C5-F1
#
_cell.length_a   1.000
_cell.length_b   1.000
_cell.length_c   1.000
_cell.angle_alpha   90.00
_cell.angle_beta   90.00
_cell.angle_gamma   90.00
#
_symmetry.space_group_name_H-M   'P 1'
#
loop_
_entity.id
_entity.type
_entity.pdbx_description
1 polymer ?
#
loop_
_entity_poly.entity_id
_entity_poly.type
_entity_poly.pdbx_seq_one_letter_code
_entity_poly.pdbx_strand_id
1 'polypeptide(L)'
;MPSATPWGQLPILEVDGKQLTQSSSISRFLGRTFNLCGENAWESAKCDEYVDATNDLINEWVGFRFNETDEARKAERKAKFIAELMPNCLQKLESIKEKNDGDYLVGKKLTWADIDVADKLQTLEDDINPTVLEGYPNLQKFKNAVFSLPRIAAYVEKSGYTYKGLDNCLGKA
;
A
#
# COMPACT_ATOMS: atom_id res chain seq x y z
N MET A 1 -11.76 18.75 26.63
CA MET A 1 -12.13 18.26 25.29
C MET A 1 -12.46 16.79 25.46
N PRO A 2 -13.67 16.29 25.15
CA PRO A 2 -13.87 14.85 25.06
C PRO A 2 -12.85 14.27 24.06
N SER A 3 -12.33 13.08 24.34
CA SER A 3 -11.18 12.44 23.68
C SER A 3 -11.31 12.38 22.15
N ALA A 4 -10.94 13.46 21.45
CA ALA A 4 -11.11 13.58 20.01
C ALA A 4 -10.35 12.51 19.21
N THR A 5 -9.43 11.79 19.86
CA THR A 5 -8.73 10.61 19.36
C THR A 5 -8.84 9.48 20.38
N PRO A 6 -9.70 8.45 20.16
CA PRO A 6 -9.92 7.36 21.13
C PRO A 6 -8.64 6.66 21.62
N TRP A 7 -7.62 6.59 20.76
CA TRP A 7 -6.31 5.99 21.05
C TRP A 7 -5.17 7.00 21.10
N GLY A 8 -5.45 8.31 21.13
CA GLY A 8 -4.40 9.33 21.03
C GLY A 8 -3.73 9.42 19.65
N GLN A 9 -4.26 8.71 18.64
CA GLN A 9 -3.68 8.59 17.31
C GLN A 9 -4.71 8.91 16.22
N LEU A 10 -4.22 9.41 15.10
CA LEU A 10 -4.91 9.43 13.81
C LEU A 10 -4.44 8.23 12.97
N PRO A 11 -5.20 7.79 11.95
CA PRO A 11 -6.45 8.36 11.42
C PRO A 11 -7.73 7.96 12.18
N ILE A 12 -8.80 8.74 11.95
CA ILE A 12 -10.17 8.50 12.41
C ILE A 12 -11.12 8.68 11.22
N LEU A 13 -12.03 7.73 11.03
CA LEU A 13 -13.19 7.82 10.16
C LEU A 13 -14.45 7.95 11.02
N GLU A 14 -15.32 8.90 10.70
CA GLU A 14 -16.65 9.02 11.30
C GLU A 14 -17.74 8.68 10.27
N VAL A 15 -18.62 7.73 10.61
CA VAL A 15 -19.77 7.32 9.78
C VAL A 15 -21.00 7.25 10.67
N ASP A 16 -22.03 8.02 10.34
CA ASP A 16 -23.31 8.08 11.07
C ASP A 16 -23.12 8.30 12.59
N GLY A 17 -22.21 9.19 12.97
CA GLY A 17 -21.89 9.50 14.36
C GLY A 17 -21.10 8.41 15.10
N LYS A 18 -20.64 7.36 14.42
CA LYS A 18 -19.76 6.32 14.97
C LYS A 18 -18.32 6.54 14.49
N GLN A 19 -17.37 6.42 15.41
CA GLN A 19 -15.95 6.57 15.10
C GLN A 19 -15.28 5.20 14.91
N LEU A 20 -14.44 5.11 13.88
CA LEU A 20 -13.53 4.00 13.63
C LEU A 20 -12.11 4.55 13.45
N THR A 21 -11.14 3.91 14.09
CA THR A 21 -9.73 4.32 14.08
C THR A 21 -8.85 3.22 13.47
N GLN A 22 -7.56 3.51 13.27
CA GLN A 22 -6.55 2.64 12.65
C GLN A 22 -6.72 2.55 11.12
N SER A 23 -5.67 2.89 10.38
CA SER A 23 -5.69 3.01 8.92
C SER A 23 -6.21 1.73 8.25
N SER A 24 -5.62 0.57 8.55
CA SER A 24 -6.06 -0.70 7.95
C SER A 24 -7.47 -1.12 8.37
N SER A 25 -7.90 -0.80 9.60
CA SER A 25 -9.29 -1.07 10.01
C SER A 25 -10.29 -0.22 9.24
N ILE A 26 -9.97 1.06 9.03
CA ILE A 26 -10.76 2.00 8.22
C ILE A 26 -10.81 1.51 6.77
N SER A 27 -9.66 1.21 6.15
CA SER A 27 -9.58 0.74 4.76
C SER A 27 -10.37 -0.56 4.57
N ARG A 28 -10.25 -1.52 5.49
CA ARG A 28 -11.00 -2.79 5.45
C ARG A 28 -12.50 -2.57 5.63
N PHE A 29 -12.92 -1.68 6.53
CA PHE A 29 -14.32 -1.34 6.71
C PHE A 29 -14.92 -0.78 5.42
N LEU A 30 -14.26 0.20 4.80
CA LEU A 30 -14.68 0.75 3.51
C LEU A 30 -14.64 -0.32 2.41
N GLY A 31 -13.61 -1.16 2.42
CA GLY A 31 -13.50 -2.30 1.51
C GLY A 31 -14.71 -3.21 1.58
N ARG A 32 -15.17 -3.58 2.77
CA ARG A 32 -16.40 -4.37 2.95
C ARG A 32 -17.64 -3.61 2.52
N THR A 33 -17.79 -2.35 2.92
CA THR A 33 -18.95 -1.51 2.57
C THR A 33 -19.13 -1.35 1.06
N PHE A 34 -18.04 -1.29 0.30
CA PHE A 34 -18.06 -1.09 -1.15
C PHE A 34 -17.74 -2.36 -1.97
N ASN A 35 -17.80 -3.55 -1.37
CA ASN A 35 -17.57 -4.85 -2.03
C ASN A 35 -16.18 -4.99 -2.68
N LEU A 36 -15.15 -4.48 -2.02
CA LEU A 36 -13.74 -4.53 -2.40
C LEU A 36 -12.93 -5.46 -1.46
N CYS A 37 -13.52 -6.51 -0.90
CA CYS A 37 -12.86 -7.37 0.10
C CYS A 37 -12.77 -8.84 -0.34
N GLY A 38 -12.72 -9.09 -1.64
CA GLY A 38 -12.81 -10.44 -2.21
C GLY A 38 -14.25 -10.97 -2.25
N GLU A 39 -14.44 -12.12 -2.91
CA GLU A 39 -15.76 -12.74 -3.10
C GLU A 39 -16.16 -13.71 -1.98
N ASN A 40 -15.20 -14.14 -1.17
CA ASN A 40 -15.41 -15.11 -0.10
C ASN A 40 -14.48 -14.85 1.08
N ALA A 41 -14.71 -15.56 2.19
CA ALA A 41 -13.93 -15.39 3.43
C ALA A 41 -12.43 -15.65 3.24
N TRP A 42 -12.05 -16.57 2.34
CA TRP A 42 -10.65 -16.86 2.07
C TRP A 42 -9.98 -15.71 1.33
N GLU A 43 -10.61 -15.18 0.29
CA GLU A 43 -10.11 -13.99 -0.43
C GLU A 43 -10.03 -12.77 0.48
N SER A 44 -11.03 -12.55 1.35
CA SER A 44 -10.96 -11.49 2.36
C SER A 44 -9.76 -11.66 3.29
N ALA A 45 -9.47 -12.89 3.73
CA ALA A 45 -8.32 -13.16 4.58
C ALA A 45 -6.98 -12.96 3.83
N LYS A 46 -6.93 -13.28 2.53
CA LYS A 46 -5.76 -12.98 1.70
C LYS A 46 -5.53 -11.48 1.52
N CYS A 47 -6.59 -10.68 1.41
CA CYS A 47 -6.48 -9.22 1.42
C CYS A 47 -5.81 -8.74 2.71
N ASP A 48 -6.26 -9.25 3.86
CA ASP A 48 -5.70 -8.92 5.17
C ASP A 48 -4.21 -9.30 5.26
N GLU A 49 -3.89 -10.54 4.90
CA GLU A 49 -2.51 -11.05 4.93
C GLU A 49 -1.54 -10.20 4.10
N TYR A 50 -1.94 -9.80 2.88
CA TYR A 50 -1.07 -9.02 2.00
C TYR A 50 -0.86 -7.60 2.50
N VAL A 51 -1.90 -6.98 3.06
CA VAL A 51 -1.78 -5.64 3.66
C VAL A 51 -0.94 -5.68 4.93
N ASP A 52 -1.12 -6.68 5.78
CA ASP A 52 -0.36 -6.82 7.03
C ASP A 52 1.13 -7.08 6.73
N ALA A 53 1.44 -8.00 5.80
CA ALA A 53 2.82 -8.27 5.40
C ALA A 53 3.53 -7.05 4.78
N THR A 54 2.81 -6.23 4.02
CA THR A 54 3.38 -4.98 3.47
C THR A 54 3.43 -3.85 4.49
N ASN A 55 2.52 -3.82 5.47
CA ASN A 55 2.60 -2.91 6.62
C ASN A 55 3.87 -3.17 7.43
N ASP A 56 4.25 -4.43 7.66
CA ASP A 56 5.49 -4.76 8.37
C ASP A 56 6.70 -4.14 7.67
N LEU A 57 6.78 -4.23 6.34
CA LEU A 57 7.82 -3.59 5.55
C LEU A 57 7.77 -2.05 5.72
N ILE A 58 6.62 -1.44 5.52
CA ILE A 58 6.48 0.02 5.59
C ILE A 58 6.73 0.55 7.01
N ASN A 59 6.42 -0.22 8.06
CA ASN A 59 6.73 0.13 9.44
C ASN A 59 8.25 0.16 9.70
N GLU A 60 9.02 -0.75 9.09
CA GLU A 60 10.48 -0.68 9.14
C GLU A 60 11.01 0.57 8.42
N TRP A 61 10.42 0.90 7.26
CA TRP A 61 10.72 2.13 6.53
C TRP A 61 10.46 3.39 7.36
N VAL A 62 9.25 3.51 7.93
CA VAL A 62 8.89 4.62 8.83
C VAL A 62 9.84 4.66 10.03
N GLY A 63 10.15 3.48 10.58
CA GLY A 63 11.00 3.29 11.73
C GLY A 63 12.38 3.91 11.56
N PHE A 64 13.11 3.60 10.50
CA PHE A 64 14.43 4.22 10.28
C PHE A 64 14.32 5.65 9.73
N ARG A 65 13.28 5.98 8.96
CA ARG A 65 13.18 7.27 8.28
C ARG A 65 12.80 8.41 9.22
N PHE A 66 11.87 8.17 10.14
CA PHE A 66 11.24 9.20 10.97
C PHE A 66 11.41 8.97 12.47
N ASN A 67 11.50 7.72 12.93
CA ASN A 67 11.49 7.43 14.37
C ASN A 67 12.90 7.26 14.96
N GLU A 68 13.86 6.79 14.18
CA GLU A 68 15.24 6.60 14.63
C GLU A 68 16.03 7.92 14.60
N THR A 69 16.56 8.30 15.77
CA THR A 69 17.34 9.54 15.95
C THR A 69 18.85 9.28 15.93
N ASP A 70 19.29 8.04 16.19
CA ASP A 70 20.69 7.66 16.11
C ASP A 70 21.08 7.39 14.66
N GLU A 71 22.04 8.17 14.13
CA GLU A 71 22.42 8.11 12.72
C GLU A 71 23.09 6.78 12.33
N ALA A 72 23.82 6.13 13.25
CA ALA A 72 24.45 4.85 12.96
C ALA A 72 23.41 3.73 12.86
N ARG A 73 22.46 3.68 13.80
CA ARG A 73 21.33 2.73 13.76
C ARG A 73 20.41 2.98 12.57
N LYS A 74 20.17 4.24 12.23
CA LYS A 74 19.41 4.61 11.02
C LYS A 74 20.05 4.06 9.76
N ALA A 75 21.36 4.24 9.61
CA ALA A 75 22.11 3.72 8.47
C ALA A 75 22.09 2.18 8.42
N GLU A 76 22.27 1.52 9.57
CA GLU A 76 22.19 0.06 9.68
C GLU A 76 20.82 -0.48 9.28
N ARG A 77 19.74 0.07 9.84
CA ARG A 77 18.36 -0.34 9.53
C ARG A 77 18.01 -0.10 8.07
N LYS A 78 18.41 1.05 7.51
CA LYS A 78 18.22 1.35 6.09
C LYS A 78 18.98 0.36 5.20
N ALA A 79 20.21 0.00 5.56
CA ALA A 79 21.00 -0.98 4.81
C ALA A 79 20.32 -2.37 4.81
N LYS A 80 19.87 -2.83 5.98
CA LYS A 80 19.11 -4.09 6.11
C LYS A 80 17.80 -4.05 5.31
N PHE A 81 17.07 -2.93 5.39
CA PHE A 81 15.83 -2.74 4.63
C PHE A 81 16.04 -2.91 3.13
N ILE A 82 17.05 -2.22 2.58
CA ILE A 82 17.35 -2.22 1.14
C ILE A 82 17.90 -3.58 0.68
N ALA A 83 18.79 -4.19 1.46
CA ALA A 83 19.49 -5.40 1.05
C ALA A 83 18.67 -6.68 1.25
N GLU A 84 17.74 -6.71 2.21
CA GLU A 84 17.07 -7.93 2.64
C GLU A 84 15.55 -7.80 2.66
N LEU A 85 15.01 -6.90 3.51
CA LEU A 85 13.57 -6.89 3.81
C LEU A 85 12.72 -6.54 2.58
N MET A 86 13.11 -5.48 1.86
CA MET A 86 12.38 -5.00 0.70
C MET A 86 12.46 -6.00 -0.47
N PRO A 87 13.64 -6.49 -0.91
CA PRO A 87 13.71 -7.51 -1.96
C PRO A 87 12.93 -8.78 -1.60
N ASN A 88 12.99 -9.25 -0.35
CA ASN A 88 12.24 -10.43 0.09
C ASN A 88 10.72 -10.23 -0.03
N CYS A 89 10.22 -9.07 0.40
CA CYS A 89 8.80 -8.74 0.29
C CYS A 89 8.37 -8.62 -1.19
N LEU A 90 9.11 -7.86 -1.99
CA LEU A 90 8.82 -7.66 -3.42
C LEU A 90 8.85 -8.98 -4.19
N GLN A 91 9.82 -9.86 -3.94
CA GLN A 91 9.89 -11.16 -4.57
C GLN A 91 8.69 -12.05 -4.21
N LYS A 92 8.20 -11.98 -2.97
CA LYS A 92 7.00 -12.72 -2.55
C LYS A 92 5.74 -12.20 -3.23
N LEU A 93 5.57 -10.88 -3.29
CA LEU A 93 4.45 -10.24 -3.99
C LEU A 93 4.49 -10.53 -5.50
N GLU A 94 5.67 -10.49 -6.12
CA GLU A 94 5.85 -10.85 -7.54
C GLU A 94 5.40 -12.29 -7.79
N SER A 95 5.82 -13.25 -6.95
CA SER A 95 5.38 -14.65 -7.06
C SER A 95 3.90 -14.84 -6.76
N ILE A 96 3.29 -14.02 -5.89
CA ILE A 96 1.84 -14.02 -5.67
C ILE A 96 1.14 -13.56 -6.95
N LYS A 97 1.59 -12.43 -7.51
CA LYS A 97 0.97 -11.84 -8.69
C LYS A 97 1.15 -12.70 -9.94
N GLU A 98 2.28 -13.38 -10.09
CA GLU A 98 2.54 -14.35 -11.15
C GLU A 98 1.55 -15.54 -11.11
N LYS A 99 1.21 -16.02 -9.91
CA LYS A 99 0.29 -17.15 -9.72
C LYS A 99 -1.19 -16.76 -9.83
N ASN A 100 -1.51 -15.48 -9.69
CA ASN A 100 -2.88 -15.00 -9.81
C ASN A 100 -3.20 -14.59 -11.25
N ASP A 101 -4.15 -15.28 -11.86
CA ASP A 101 -4.70 -14.97 -13.19
C ASP A 101 -5.63 -13.75 -13.10
N GLY A 102 -5.11 -12.58 -13.48
CA GLY A 102 -5.82 -11.30 -13.46
C GLY A 102 -4.90 -10.10 -13.27
N ASP A 103 -5.47 -8.90 -13.14
CA ASP A 103 -4.71 -7.66 -12.95
C ASP A 103 -4.40 -7.35 -11.47
N TYR A 104 -5.06 -8.04 -10.55
CA TYR A 104 -5.05 -7.76 -9.11
C TYR A 104 -4.33 -8.85 -8.29
N LEU A 105 -4.15 -8.63 -6.98
CA LEU A 105 -3.47 -9.55 -6.07
C LEU A 105 -4.37 -10.69 -5.58
N VAL A 106 -5.67 -10.43 -5.41
CA VAL A 106 -6.63 -11.39 -4.87
C VAL A 106 -7.80 -11.55 -5.83
N GLY A 107 -8.04 -12.79 -6.28
CA GLY A 107 -9.13 -13.08 -7.20
C GLY A 107 -9.01 -12.29 -8.52
N LYS A 108 -10.16 -11.97 -9.13
CA LYS A 108 -10.23 -11.32 -10.46
C LYS A 108 -10.72 -9.87 -10.44
N LYS A 109 -11.09 -9.35 -9.27
CA LYS A 109 -11.69 -8.02 -9.11
C LYS A 109 -10.83 -7.17 -8.17
N LEU A 110 -10.91 -5.86 -8.35
CA LEU A 110 -10.25 -4.91 -7.47
C LEU A 110 -10.69 -5.11 -6.01
N THR A 111 -9.72 -5.10 -5.11
CA THR A 111 -9.90 -5.12 -3.67
C THR A 111 -9.23 -3.93 -3.01
N TRP A 112 -9.53 -3.71 -1.73
CA TRP A 112 -8.91 -2.67 -0.92
C TRP A 112 -7.41 -2.95 -0.70
N ALA A 113 -7.01 -4.24 -0.71
CA ALA A 113 -5.60 -4.63 -0.64
C ALA A 113 -4.83 -4.21 -1.89
N ASP A 114 -5.45 -4.22 -3.06
CA ASP A 114 -4.79 -3.78 -4.29
C ASP A 114 -4.45 -2.28 -4.24
N ILE A 115 -5.39 -1.47 -3.76
CA ILE A 115 -5.20 -0.02 -3.62
C ILE A 115 -4.11 0.26 -2.59
N ASP A 116 -4.17 -0.38 -1.43
CA ASP A 116 -3.22 -0.22 -0.33
C ASP A 116 -1.80 -0.67 -0.72
N VAL A 117 -1.66 -1.83 -1.36
CA VAL A 117 -0.35 -2.33 -1.79
C VAL A 117 0.21 -1.50 -2.95
N ALA A 118 -0.62 -1.09 -3.92
CA ALA A 118 -0.15 -0.24 -5.01
C ALA A 118 0.40 1.12 -4.51
N ASP A 119 -0.28 1.74 -3.53
CA ASP A 119 0.18 2.97 -2.87
C ASP A 119 1.54 2.78 -2.16
N LYS A 120 1.70 1.66 -1.46
CA LYS A 120 2.97 1.32 -0.80
C LYS A 120 4.10 1.08 -1.80
N LEU A 121 3.82 0.38 -2.91
CA LEU A 121 4.80 0.19 -3.98
C LEU A 121 5.23 1.54 -4.57
N GLN A 122 4.29 2.46 -4.74
CA GLN A 122 4.61 3.81 -5.18
C GLN A 122 5.46 4.58 -4.16
N THR A 123 5.15 4.46 -2.87
CA THR A 123 5.96 5.06 -1.79
C THR A 123 7.42 4.58 -1.85
N LEU A 124 7.66 3.30 -2.15
CA LEU A 124 9.02 2.78 -2.31
C LEU A 124 9.75 3.41 -3.51
N GLU A 125 9.07 3.60 -4.65
CA GLU A 125 9.66 4.28 -5.80
C GLU A 125 9.99 5.75 -5.49
N ASP A 126 9.07 6.46 -4.82
CA ASP A 126 9.20 7.89 -4.53
C ASP A 126 10.32 8.22 -3.54
N ASP A 127 10.48 7.36 -2.53
CA ASP A 127 11.30 7.67 -1.35
C ASP A 127 12.56 6.80 -1.21
N ILE A 128 12.64 5.66 -1.89
CA ILE A 128 13.81 4.78 -1.87
C ILE A 128 14.57 4.82 -3.18
N ASN A 129 13.95 4.39 -4.27
CA ASN A 129 14.56 4.37 -5.59
C ASN A 129 13.47 4.25 -6.67
N PRO A 130 13.38 5.18 -7.65
CA PRO A 130 12.36 5.13 -8.70
C PRO A 130 12.41 3.85 -9.55
N THR A 131 13.54 3.12 -9.53
CA THR A 131 13.71 1.86 -10.28
C THR A 131 13.55 0.60 -9.43
N VAL A 132 13.05 0.71 -8.19
CA VAL A 132 12.94 -0.41 -7.25
C VAL A 132 12.11 -1.59 -7.80
N LEU A 133 11.21 -1.32 -8.75
CA LEU A 133 10.37 -2.34 -9.38
C LEU A 133 10.90 -2.92 -10.71
N GLU A 134 12.06 -2.50 -11.23
CA GLU A 134 12.57 -2.97 -12.54
C GLU A 134 12.77 -4.49 -12.63
N GLY A 135 13.01 -5.16 -11.49
CA GLY A 135 13.13 -6.62 -11.41
C GLY A 135 11.81 -7.37 -11.21
N TYR A 136 10.67 -6.67 -11.11
CA TYR A 136 9.37 -7.21 -10.71
C TYR A 136 8.27 -6.81 -11.72
N PRO A 137 8.32 -7.35 -12.96
CA PRO A 137 7.46 -6.90 -14.04
C PRO A 137 5.96 -7.14 -13.78
N ASN A 138 5.59 -8.18 -13.02
CA ASN A 138 4.19 -8.40 -12.68
C ASN A 138 3.70 -7.37 -11.66
N LEU A 139 4.53 -6.97 -10.69
CA LEU A 139 4.21 -5.88 -9.77
C LEU A 139 4.12 -4.52 -10.47
N GLN A 140 4.99 -4.22 -11.43
CA GLN A 140 4.86 -3.00 -12.23
C GLN A 140 3.52 -2.96 -12.97
N LYS A 141 3.14 -4.06 -13.65
CA LYS A 141 1.85 -4.16 -14.33
C LYS A 141 0.68 -4.02 -13.39
N PHE A 142 0.72 -4.71 -12.24
CA PHE A 142 -0.30 -4.62 -11.19
C PHE A 142 -0.47 -3.18 -10.69
N LYS A 143 0.63 -2.54 -10.28
CA LYS A 143 0.62 -1.17 -9.75
C LYS A 143 0.03 -0.21 -10.79
N ASN A 144 0.47 -0.33 -12.05
CA ASN A 144 -0.02 0.50 -13.15
C ASN A 144 -1.51 0.28 -13.40
N ALA A 145 -1.97 -0.98 -13.41
CA ALA A 145 -3.38 -1.31 -13.60
C ALA A 145 -4.26 -0.65 -12.52
N VAL A 146 -3.84 -0.67 -11.25
CA VAL A 146 -4.55 -0.01 -10.15
C VAL A 146 -4.60 1.51 -10.35
N PHE A 147 -3.47 2.17 -10.60
CA PHE A 147 -3.44 3.64 -10.77
C PHE A 147 -4.12 4.11 -12.06
N SER A 148 -4.18 3.28 -13.11
CA SER A 148 -4.91 3.58 -14.35
C SER A 148 -6.43 3.48 -14.21
N LEU A 149 -6.97 3.00 -13.08
CA LEU A 149 -8.41 2.97 -12.86
C LEU A 149 -9.00 4.40 -12.91
N PRO A 150 -10.06 4.68 -13.69
CA PRO A 150 -10.51 6.05 -13.95
C PRO A 150 -10.78 6.89 -12.69
N ARG A 151 -11.37 6.28 -11.65
CA ARG A 151 -11.66 6.97 -10.39
C ARG A 151 -10.40 7.25 -9.56
N ILE A 152 -9.41 6.36 -9.61
CA ILE A 152 -8.13 6.54 -8.90
C ILE A 152 -7.29 7.57 -9.64
N ALA A 153 -7.13 7.43 -10.96
CA ALA A 153 -6.44 8.41 -11.80
C ALA A 153 -6.99 9.83 -11.62
N ALA A 154 -8.33 9.99 -11.68
CA ALA A 154 -8.97 11.28 -11.46
C ALA A 154 -8.79 11.82 -10.03
N TYR A 155 -8.79 10.93 -9.02
CA TYR A 155 -8.51 11.33 -7.64
C TYR A 155 -7.07 11.82 -7.49
N VAL A 156 -6.08 11.08 -8.00
CA VAL A 156 -4.66 11.45 -7.94
C VAL A 156 -4.45 12.80 -8.62
N GLU A 157 -4.95 12.99 -9.84
CA GLU A 157 -4.88 14.26 -10.56
C GLU A 157 -5.50 15.42 -9.79
N LYS A 158 -6.67 15.22 -9.18
CA LYS A 158 -7.38 16.27 -8.42
C LYS A 158 -6.74 16.58 -7.07
N SER A 159 -6.20 15.57 -6.39
CA SER A 159 -5.74 15.66 -5.00
C SER A 159 -4.55 16.62 -4.82
N GLY A 160 -3.82 16.92 -5.90
CA GLY A 160 -2.53 17.61 -5.82
C GLY A 160 -1.45 16.79 -5.12
N TYR A 161 -1.74 15.53 -4.75
CA TYR A 161 -0.79 14.59 -4.21
C TYR A 161 0.13 14.14 -5.34
N THR A 162 1.34 14.69 -5.38
CA THR A 162 2.33 14.34 -6.39
C THR A 162 3.15 13.15 -5.90
N TYR A 163 2.74 11.96 -6.31
CA TYR A 163 3.67 10.84 -6.37
C TYR A 163 4.78 11.17 -7.39
N LYS A 164 6.03 10.93 -7.04
CA LYS A 164 7.17 11.23 -7.93
C LYS A 164 7.25 10.15 -9.02
N GLY A 165 7.08 10.53 -10.29
CA GLY A 165 7.27 9.60 -11.41
C GLY A 165 6.05 8.73 -11.75
N LEU A 166 4.86 9.06 -11.25
CA LEU A 166 3.61 8.39 -11.61
C LEU A 166 3.08 8.73 -13.01
N ASP A 167 3.67 9.73 -13.69
CA ASP A 167 3.21 10.23 -14.99
C ASP A 167 3.12 9.12 -16.05
N ASN A 168 4.09 8.21 -16.04
CA ASN A 168 4.13 7.03 -16.91
C ASN A 168 2.95 6.07 -16.69
N CYS A 169 2.39 6.00 -15.48
CA CYS A 169 1.27 5.13 -15.13
C CYS A 169 -0.09 5.74 -15.47
N LEU A 170 -0.16 7.06 -15.62
CA LEU A 170 -1.39 7.81 -15.95
C LEU A 170 -1.52 8.09 -17.45
N GLY A 171 -0.59 7.59 -18.27
CA GLY A 171 -0.55 7.88 -19.71
C GLY A 171 -0.25 9.35 -20.03
N LYS A 172 0.36 10.08 -19.09
CA LYS A 172 0.80 11.46 -19.28
C LYS A 172 2.26 11.40 -19.74
N ALA A 173 2.47 11.53 -21.04
CA ALA A 173 3.79 11.79 -21.63
C ALA A 173 4.07 13.29 -21.67
#